data_AF-A0A3C1YH46-F1
#
_entry.id   AF-A0A3C1YH46-F1
#
_cell.length_a   1.000
_cell.length_b   1.000
_cell.length_c   1.000
_cell.angle_alpha   90.00
_cell.angle_beta   90.00
_cell.angle_gamma   90.00
#
_symmetry.space_group_name_H-M   'P 1'
#
loop_
_entity.id
_entity.type
_entity.pdbx_description
1 polymer ?
#
loop_
_entity_poly.entity_id
_entity_poly.type
_entity_poly.pdbx_seq_one_letter_code
_entity_poly.pdbx_strand_id
1 'polypeptide(L)'
;MSEKLVVDILTLDAVQCAACQYMLEAVTALPENVRQHIQYKEWNIKGPEGINKFLEYKARVLPTIVINGDIVFESIIPMYEELLDALAARAPDVLKTEIEKVRTTE
;
A
#
# COMPACT_ATOMS: atom_id res chain seq x y z
N MET A 1 -16.87 1.75 -14.38
CA MET A 1 -15.63 0.99 -14.12
C MET A 1 -15.27 1.25 -12.67
N SER A 2 -15.09 0.22 -11.85
CA SER A 2 -14.86 0.42 -10.42
C SER A 2 -13.49 1.07 -10.22
N GLU A 3 -13.46 2.32 -9.76
CA GLU A 3 -12.23 3.06 -9.43
C GLU A 3 -11.59 2.42 -8.19
N LYS A 4 -10.71 1.44 -8.40
CA LYS A 4 -9.92 0.83 -7.33
C LYS A 4 -8.67 1.66 -7.09
N LEU A 5 -8.29 1.83 -5.82
CA LEU A 5 -7.01 2.47 -5.48
C LEU A 5 -5.86 1.56 -5.87
N VAL A 6 -4.87 2.09 -6.56
CA VAL A 6 -3.64 1.36 -6.87
C VAL A 6 -2.65 1.56 -5.73
N VAL A 7 -2.17 0.47 -5.14
CA VAL A 7 -1.21 0.49 -4.02
C VAL A 7 0.05 -0.24 -4.47
N ASP A 8 1.09 0.50 -4.80
CA ASP A 8 2.36 -0.05 -5.21
C ASP A 8 3.32 -0.09 -4.02
N ILE A 9 3.90 -1.26 -3.77
CA ILE A 9 4.80 -1.49 -2.63
C ILE A 9 6.19 -1.78 -3.21
N LEU A 10 7.08 -0.81 -3.10
CA LEU A 10 8.46 -0.91 -3.55
C LEU A 10 9.29 -1.58 -2.46
N THR A 11 9.88 -2.72 -2.76
CA THR A 11 10.68 -3.51 -1.81
C THR A 11 12.01 -3.93 -2.44
N LEU A 12 13.00 -4.24 -1.59
CA LEU A 12 14.22 -4.92 -2.04
C LEU A 12 14.04 -6.44 -2.05
N ASP A 13 13.44 -6.99 -0.99
CA ASP A 13 13.21 -8.42 -0.81
C ASP A 13 12.20 -8.66 0.32
N ALA A 14 10.92 -8.90 0.02
CA ALA A 14 9.95 -9.22 1.07
C ALA A 14 10.24 -10.56 1.78
N VAL A 15 10.95 -11.51 1.15
CA VAL A 15 11.18 -12.84 1.76
C VAL A 15 12.32 -12.79 2.79
N GLN A 16 13.37 -12.01 2.52
CA GLN A 16 14.58 -11.98 3.35
C GLN A 16 14.75 -10.71 4.19
N CYS A 17 14.02 -9.63 3.88
CA CYS A 17 14.08 -8.38 4.64
C CYS A 17 12.83 -8.20 5.50
N ALA A 18 12.98 -8.28 6.82
CA ALA A 18 11.88 -8.14 7.77
C ALA A 18 11.06 -6.85 7.57
N ALA A 19 11.72 -5.71 7.34
CA ALA A 19 11.01 -4.45 7.10
C ALA A 19 10.19 -4.47 5.80
N CYS A 20 10.69 -5.09 4.74
CA CYS A 20 9.94 -5.25 3.49
C CYS A 20 8.74 -6.17 3.69
N GLN A 21 8.93 -7.27 4.44
CA GLN A 21 7.85 -8.19 4.78
C GLN A 21 6.74 -7.48 5.55
N TYR A 22 7.07 -6.74 6.61
CA TYR A 22 6.08 -6.01 7.40
C TYR A 22 5.30 -4.98 6.58
N MET A 23 5.96 -4.34 5.61
CA MET A 23 5.29 -3.38 4.74
C MET A 23 4.31 -4.05 3.77
N LEU A 24 4.65 -5.24 3.23
CA LEU A 24 3.73 -6.04 2.43
C LEU A 24 2.58 -6.58 3.29
N GLU A 25 2.88 -7.07 4.48
CA GLU A 25 1.90 -7.57 5.44
C GLU A 25 0.89 -6.49 5.82
N ALA A 26 1.31 -5.25 6.07
CA ALA A 26 0.41 -4.15 6.40
C ALA A 26 -0.72 -3.97 5.36
N VAL A 27 -0.41 -4.14 4.06
CA VAL A 27 -1.40 -4.04 2.98
C VAL A 27 -2.21 -5.33 2.83
N THR A 28 -1.58 -6.49 2.93
CA THR A 28 -2.27 -7.79 2.78
C THR A 28 -3.17 -8.15 3.96
N ALA A 29 -2.88 -7.62 5.15
CA ALA A 29 -3.66 -7.77 6.37
C ALA A 29 -4.94 -6.93 6.38
N LEU A 30 -5.14 -6.05 5.40
CA LEU A 30 -6.38 -5.29 5.25
C LEU A 30 -7.57 -6.24 5.08
N PRO A 31 -8.74 -5.88 5.64
CA PRO A 31 -9.92 -6.73 5.60
C PRO A 31 -10.44 -6.86 4.17
N GLU A 32 -11.11 -7.96 3.88
CA GLU A 32 -11.53 -8.32 2.52
C GLU A 32 -12.42 -7.27 1.86
N ASN A 33 -13.26 -6.61 2.66
CA ASN A 33 -14.14 -5.54 2.20
C ASN A 33 -13.37 -4.27 1.77
N VAL A 34 -12.16 -4.04 2.28
CA VAL A 34 -11.24 -2.99 1.80
C VAL A 34 -10.44 -3.52 0.60
N ARG A 35 -9.94 -4.77 0.68
CA ARG A 35 -9.14 -5.40 -0.38
C ARG A 35 -9.86 -5.47 -1.73
N GLN A 36 -11.18 -5.63 -1.76
CA GLN A 36 -11.95 -5.61 -3.01
C GLN A 36 -11.89 -4.26 -3.76
N HIS A 37 -11.64 -3.15 -3.04
CA HIS A 37 -11.59 -1.79 -3.56
C HIS A 37 -10.17 -1.26 -3.80
N ILE A 38 -9.15 -2.05 -3.45
CA ILE A 38 -7.76 -1.71 -3.73
C ILE A 38 -7.15 -2.75 -4.66
N GLN A 39 -6.15 -2.35 -5.42
CA GLN A 39 -5.31 -3.22 -6.20
C GLN A 39 -3.88 -2.98 -5.75
N TYR A 40 -3.33 -3.93 -5.00
CA TYR A 40 -1.96 -3.83 -4.53
C TYR A 40 -1.02 -4.67 -5.39
N LYS A 41 0.21 -4.20 -5.58
CA LYS A 41 1.28 -4.95 -6.22
C LYS A 41 2.62 -4.67 -5.54
N GLU A 42 3.36 -5.74 -5.25
CA GLU A 42 4.75 -5.63 -4.83
C GLU A 42 5.64 -5.46 -6.07
N TRP A 43 6.58 -4.52 -5.99
CA TRP A 43 7.60 -4.26 -6.99
C TRP A 43 8.98 -4.46 -6.37
N ASN A 44 9.57 -5.62 -6.65
CA ASN A 44 10.89 -5.96 -6.17
C ASN A 44 11.97 -5.28 -7.05
N ILE A 45 12.79 -4.41 -6.46
CA ILE A 45 13.83 -3.66 -7.17
C ILE A 45 15.06 -4.49 -7.57
N LYS A 46 15.11 -5.79 -7.25
CA LYS A 46 16.07 -6.72 -7.86
C LYS A 46 15.73 -7.01 -9.33
N GLY A 47 14.46 -6.83 -9.70
CA GLY A 47 13.98 -6.98 -11.07
C GLY A 47 13.95 -5.65 -11.83
N PRO A 48 14.04 -5.68 -13.17
CA PRO A 48 14.00 -4.48 -14.00
C PRO A 48 12.67 -3.72 -13.85
N GLU A 49 11.55 -4.43 -13.65
CA GLU A 49 10.24 -3.79 -13.42
C GLU A 49 10.22 -2.96 -12.14
N GLY A 50 10.77 -3.49 -11.04
CA GLY A 50 10.83 -2.76 -9.77
C GLY A 50 11.76 -1.57 -9.82
N ILE A 51 12.90 -1.68 -10.52
CA ILE A 51 13.81 -0.54 -10.75
C ILE A 51 13.09 0.57 -11.52
N ASN A 52 12.38 0.21 -12.60
CA ASN A 52 11.62 1.19 -13.39
C ASN A 52 10.57 1.89 -12.53
N LYS A 53 9.82 1.16 -11.70
CA LYS A 53 8.81 1.73 -10.81
C LYS A 53 9.41 2.61 -9.71
N PHE A 54 10.54 2.20 -9.14
CA PHE A 54 11.27 2.99 -8.15
C PHE A 54 11.73 4.35 -8.72
N LEU A 55 12.23 4.34 -9.97
CA LEU A 55 12.63 5.54 -10.69
C LEU A 55 11.42 6.40 -11.12
N GLU A 56 10.35 5.77 -11.60
CA GLU A 56 9.10 6.42 -12.02
C GLU A 56 8.49 7.24 -10.88
N TYR A 57 8.39 6.64 -9.68
CA TYR A 57 7.87 7.31 -8.50
C TYR A 57 8.90 8.22 -7.80
N LYS A 58 10.16 8.22 -8.25
CA LYS A 58 11.26 8.98 -7.64
C LYS A 58 11.45 8.68 -6.15
N ALA A 59 11.20 7.43 -5.76
CA ALA A 59 11.45 6.97 -4.40
C ALA A 59 12.95 7.07 -4.07
N ARG A 60 13.30 7.38 -2.83
CA ARG A 60 14.70 7.53 -2.40
C ARG A 60 15.12 6.44 -1.45
N VAL A 61 14.18 5.89 -0.68
CA VAL A 61 14.44 4.83 0.29
C VAL A 61 13.45 3.67 0.16
N LEU A 62 13.80 2.53 0.75
CA LEU A 62 12.98 1.31 0.77
C LEU A 62 12.77 0.86 2.22
N PRO A 63 11.69 0.11 2.51
CA PRO A 63 10.54 -0.10 1.63
C PRO A 63 9.68 1.18 1.51
N THR A 64 8.93 1.32 0.42
CA THR A 64 8.08 2.50 0.14
C THR A 64 6.70 2.09 -0.36
N ILE A 65 5.65 2.70 0.19
CA ILE A 65 4.27 2.54 -0.29
C ILE A 65 3.86 3.78 -1.09
N VAL A 66 3.34 3.51 -2.28
CA VAL A 66 2.80 4.49 -3.20
C VAL A 66 1.31 4.21 -3.39
N ILE A 67 0.45 5.21 -3.23
CA ILE A 67 -1.00 5.08 -3.40
C ILE A 67 -1.44 6.03 -4.52
N ASN A 68 -2.01 5.50 -5.59
CA ASN A 68 -2.39 6.24 -6.80
C ASN A 68 -1.25 7.10 -7.40
N GLY A 69 -0.01 6.64 -7.27
CA GLY A 69 1.18 7.34 -7.78
C GLY A 69 1.82 8.33 -6.78
N ASP A 70 1.20 8.58 -5.63
CA ASP A 70 1.78 9.41 -4.57
C ASP A 70 2.55 8.56 -3.55
N ILE A 71 3.80 8.93 -3.25
CA ILE A 71 4.55 8.34 -2.14
C ILE A 71 3.86 8.73 -0.83
N VAL A 72 3.36 7.75 -0.09
CA VAL A 72 2.66 7.97 1.17
C VAL A 72 3.53 7.59 2.36
N PHE A 73 4.25 6.48 2.26
CA PHE A 73 5.13 5.99 3.32
C PHE A 73 6.51 5.68 2.73
N GLU A 74 7.56 6.31 3.26
CA GLU A 74 8.96 6.16 2.80
C GLU A 74 9.81 5.66 3.98
N SER A 75 10.26 4.40 3.98
CA SER A 75 11.06 3.78 5.05
C SER A 75 10.43 3.85 6.46
N ILE A 76 9.10 3.99 6.52
CA ILE A 76 8.33 3.99 7.76
C ILE A 76 7.19 2.99 7.57
N ILE A 77 7.14 1.96 8.43
CA ILE A 77 6.08 0.95 8.39
C ILE A 77 4.83 1.59 9.00
N PRO A 78 3.74 1.75 8.22
CA PRO A 78 2.51 2.34 8.74
C PRO A 78 1.86 1.42 9.77
N MET A 79 1.22 2.01 10.76
CA MET A 79 0.26 1.28 11.57
C MET A 79 -1.03 1.04 10.77
N TYR A 80 -1.83 0.08 11.23
CA TYR A 80 -3.09 -0.30 10.58
C TYR A 80 -4.02 0.90 10.37
N GLU A 81 -4.24 1.73 11.40
CA GLU A 81 -5.08 2.93 11.30
C GLU A 81 -4.51 3.98 10.35
N GLU A 82 -3.20 4.20 10.35
CA GLU A 82 -2.56 5.18 9.46
C GLU A 82 -2.69 4.77 7.99
N LEU A 83 -2.61 3.47 7.72
CA LEU A 83 -2.83 2.93 6.39
C LEU A 83 -4.30 3.10 5.96
N LEU A 84 -5.25 2.83 6.85
CA LEU A 84 -6.67 3.04 6.59
C LEU A 84 -6.98 4.52 6.33
N ASP A 85 -6.44 5.44 7.12
CA ASP A 85 -6.60 6.88 6.91
C ASP A 85 -5.99 7.32 5.57
N ALA A 86 -4.79 6.84 5.24
CA ALA A 86 -4.14 7.14 3.98
C ALA A 86 -4.96 6.68 2.76
N LEU A 87 -5.61 5.52 2.87
CA LEU A 87 -6.53 4.99 1.86
C LEU A 87 -7.81 5.81 1.82
N ALA A 88 -8.46 6.05 2.97
CA ALA A 88 -9.72 6.80 3.07
C ALA A 88 -9.59 8.23 2.53
N ALA A 89 -8.45 8.89 2.77
CA ALA A 89 -8.16 10.24 2.26
C ALA A 89 -8.12 10.31 0.72
N ARG A 90 -7.80 9.19 0.06
CA ARG A 90 -7.68 9.08 -1.41
C ARG A 90 -8.83 8.29 -2.03
N ALA A 91 -9.67 7.68 -1.21
CA ALA A 91 -10.73 6.78 -1.60
C ALA A 91 -11.99 7.51 -2.11
N PRO A 92 -12.74 6.89 -3.03
CA PRO A 92 -14.12 7.28 -3.30
C PRO A 92 -15.02 7.00 -2.07
N ASP A 93 -16.17 7.66 -1.98
CA ASP A 93 -17.06 7.60 -0.80
C ASP A 93 -17.51 6.17 -0.42
N VAL A 94 -17.58 5.27 -1.41
CA VAL A 94 -17.87 3.84 -1.20
C VAL A 94 -16.84 3.17 -0.30
N LEU A 95 -15.55 3.39 -0.57
CA LEU A 95 -14.48 2.77 0.22
C LEU A 95 -14.33 3.44 1.60
N LYS A 96 -14.64 4.73 1.74
CA LYS A 96 -14.72 5.37 3.06
C LYS A 96 -15.75 4.69 3.96
N THR A 97 -16.92 4.38 3.41
CA THR A 97 -17.99 3.67 4.13
C THR A 97 -17.55 2.27 4.57
N GLU A 98 -16.80 1.55 3.73
CA GLU A 98 -16.25 0.23 4.07
C GLU A 98 -15.18 0.31 5.16
N ILE A 99 -14.34 1.34 5.14
CA ILE A 99 -13.32 1.59 6.18
C ILE A 99 -13.99 1.96 7.52
N GLU A 100 -15.03 2.77 7.51
CA GLU A 100 -15.79 3.12 8.72
C GLU A 100 -16.44 1.89 9.38
N LYS A 101 -16.99 0.96 8.58
CA LYS A 101 -17.53 -0.31 9.09
C LYS A 101 -16.47 -1.15 9.79
N VAL A 102 -15.27 -1.22 9.22
CA VAL A 102 -14.13 -1.95 9.80
C VAL A 102 -13.78 -1.40 11.18
N ARG A 103 -13.73 -0.06 11.32
CA ARG A 103 -13.45 0.63 12.59
C ARG A 103 -14.51 0.42 13.67
N THR A 104 -15.75 0.12 13.29
CA THR A 104 -16.84 -0.11 14.25
C THR A 104 -16.97 -1.57 14.70
N THR A 105 -16.12 -2.46 14.17
CA THR A 105 -16.17 -3.90 14.48
C THR A 105 -15.15 -4.31 15.57
N GLU A 106 -14.46 -3.35 16.19
CA GLU A 106 -13.59 -3.56 17.37
C GLU A 106 -14.29 -3.22 18.69
#